data_AF-A0AA88KID6-F1
#
_entry.id   AF-A0AA88KID6-F1
#
_cell.length_a   1.000
_cell.length_b   1.000
_cell.length_c   1.000
_cell.angle_alpha   90.00
_cell.angle_beta   90.00
_cell.angle_gamma   90.00
#
_symmetry.space_group_name_H-M   'P 1'
#
loop_
_entity.id
_entity.type
_entity.pdbx_description
1 polymer ?
#
loop_
_entity_poly.entity_id
_entity_poly.type
_entity_poly.pdbx_seq_one_letter_code
_entity_poly.pdbx_strand_id
1 'polypeptide(L)'
;MVAHHIATIMLITFCLAAHHHRVGSLVLILHDFVDIFLYSAKGMHHLKMETISTMLFVAFTLSFFLMRLLFLPYIIYMAAMNFQGWDDPSRYYLFRYVSDSIYPAEVSDYGCCLFRYCVSTYWVLISLLCLLVALHVFWFYLVLKILARAISGTKVSDIREDEEGEHAHAD
;
A
#
# COMPACT_ATOMS: atom_id res chain seq x y z
N MET A 1 7.63 5.89 5.75
CA MET A 1 8.04 4.57 6.25
C MET A 1 7.11 4.08 7.36
N VAL A 2 6.99 4.76 8.50
CA VAL A 2 6.16 4.26 9.63
C VAL A 2 4.69 4.06 9.27
N ALA A 3 4.03 5.04 8.64
CA ALA A 3 2.61 4.93 8.25
C ALA A 3 2.32 3.75 7.31
N HIS A 4 3.25 3.43 6.41
CA HIS A 4 3.17 2.26 5.52
C HIS A 4 3.18 0.96 6.32
N HIS A 5 4.15 0.81 7.23
CA HIS A 5 4.27 -0.38 8.06
C HIS A 5 3.04 -0.57 8.96
N ILE A 6 2.49 0.51 9.53
CA ILE A 6 1.25 0.43 10.29
C ILE A 6 0.10 -0.07 9.40
N ALA A 7 -0.04 0.49 8.20
CA ALA A 7 -1.09 0.08 7.27
C ALA A 7 -0.95 -1.38 6.83
N THR A 8 0.26 -1.86 6.51
CA THR A 8 0.48 -3.25 6.09
C THR A 8 0.34 -4.23 7.25
N ILE A 9 0.80 -3.88 8.47
CA ILE A 9 0.59 -4.70 9.66
C ILE A 9 -0.91 -4.83 9.95
N MET A 10 -1.64 -3.71 9.96
CA MET A 10 -3.10 -3.71 10.13
C MET A 10 -3.78 -4.58 9.07
N LEU A 11 -3.38 -4.46 7.80
CA LEU A 11 -3.94 -5.25 6.70
C LEU A 11 -3.69 -6.75 6.86
N ILE A 12 -2.47 -7.15 7.24
CA ILE A 12 -2.11 -8.56 7.44
C ILE A 12 -2.86 -9.16 8.63
N THR A 13 -2.89 -8.44 9.76
CA THR A 13 -3.64 -8.87 10.95
C THR A 13 -5.12 -9.01 10.65
N PHE A 14 -5.68 -8.07 9.89
CA PHE A 14 -7.08 -8.10 9.50
C PHE A 14 -7.41 -9.23 8.52
N CYS A 15 -6.58 -9.44 7.50
CA CYS A 15 -6.74 -10.55 6.55
C CYS A 15 -6.69 -11.92 7.24
N LEU A 16 -5.82 -12.07 8.25
CA LEU A 16 -5.71 -13.30 9.03
C LEU A 16 -6.93 -13.50 9.93
N ALA A 17 -7.40 -12.43 10.60
CA ALA A 17 -8.57 -12.49 11.45
C ALA A 17 -9.86 -12.78 10.66
N ALA A 18 -10.02 -12.18 9.48
CA ALA A 18 -11.20 -12.31 8.62
C ALA A 18 -11.11 -13.49 7.62
N HIS A 19 -10.14 -14.40 7.77
CA HIS A 19 -9.92 -15.57 6.89
C HIS A 19 -9.72 -15.26 5.39
N HIS A 20 -9.44 -14.01 5.02
CA HIS A 20 -9.20 -13.58 3.64
C HIS A 20 -7.75 -13.83 3.19
N HIS A 21 -7.23 -15.04 3.43
CA HIS A 21 -5.83 -15.41 3.17
C HIS A 21 -5.41 -15.21 1.72
N ARG A 22 -6.31 -15.51 0.76
CA ARG A 22 -6.02 -15.41 -0.68
C ARG A 22 -5.66 -13.98 -1.09
N VAL A 23 -6.44 -13.01 -0.62
CA VAL A 23 -6.20 -11.59 -0.91
C VAL A 23 -4.96 -11.09 -0.19
N GLY A 24 -4.78 -11.45 1.09
CA GLY A 24 -3.60 -11.08 1.86
C GLY A 24 -2.29 -11.59 1.25
N SER A 25 -2.23 -12.85 0.84
CA SER A 25 -1.03 -13.44 0.21
C SER A 25 -0.69 -12.79 -1.14
N LEU A 26 -1.69 -12.44 -1.95
CA LEU A 26 -1.45 -11.75 -3.24
C LEU A 26 -0.79 -10.38 -3.02
N VAL A 27 -1.27 -9.61 -2.04
CA VAL A 27 -0.72 -8.29 -1.73
C VAL A 27 0.72 -8.38 -1.23
N LEU A 28 1.03 -9.37 -0.37
CA LEU A 28 2.40 -9.62 0.12
C LEU A 28 3.36 -9.94 -1.03
N ILE A 29 2.98 -10.86 -1.92
CA ILE A 29 3.82 -11.26 -3.06
C ILE A 29 4.11 -10.07 -3.98
N LEU A 30 3.09 -9.26 -4.29
CA LEU A 30 3.25 -8.08 -5.14
C LEU A 30 4.14 -7.00 -4.51
N HIS A 31 4.09 -6.86 -3.18
CA HIS A 31 4.92 -5.93 -2.46
C HIS A 31 6.39 -6.39 -2.46
N ASP A 32 6.64 -7.64 -2.05
CA ASP A 32 7.99 -8.19 -1.86
C ASP A 32 8.78 -8.27 -3.17
N PHE A 33 8.12 -8.54 -4.30
CA PHE A 33 8.79 -8.65 -5.60
C PHE A 33 9.54 -7.37 -6.01
N VAL A 34 8.95 -6.20 -5.75
CA VAL A 34 9.54 -4.90 -6.09
C VAL A 34 10.69 -4.54 -5.14
N ASP A 35 10.59 -4.96 -3.88
CA ASP A 35 11.57 -4.64 -2.85
C ASP A 35 12.92 -5.32 -3.12
N ILE A 36 12.94 -6.48 -3.78
CA ILE A 36 14.16 -7.16 -4.24
C ILE A 36 15.03 -6.18 -5.05
N PHE A 37 14.45 -5.51 -6.05
CA PHE A 37 15.18 -4.56 -6.89
C PHE A 37 15.67 -3.34 -6.10
N LEU A 38 14.85 -2.83 -5.16
CA LEU A 38 15.22 -1.68 -4.32
C LEU A 38 16.42 -1.98 -3.42
N TYR A 39 16.40 -3.11 -2.73
CA TYR A 39 17.50 -3.52 -1.84
C TYR A 39 18.76 -3.85 -2.63
N SER A 40 18.63 -4.51 -3.79
CA SER A 40 19.77 -4.73 -4.69
C SER A 40 20.37 -3.42 -5.19
N ALA A 41 19.56 -2.44 -5.60
CA ALA A 41 20.06 -1.14 -6.07
C ALA A 41 20.86 -0.40 -4.98
N LYS A 42 20.35 -0.41 -3.74
CA LYS A 42 21.05 0.16 -2.57
C LYS A 42 22.34 -0.58 -2.25
N GLY A 43 22.32 -1.91 -2.26
CA GLY A 43 23.51 -2.73 -2.04
C GLY A 43 24.62 -2.44 -3.05
N MET A 44 24.29 -2.38 -4.33
CA MET A 44 25.26 -2.10 -5.40
C MET A 44 25.79 -0.66 -5.36
N HIS A 45 24.97 0.29 -4.88
CA HIS A 45 25.41 1.67 -4.63
C HIS A 45 26.50 1.72 -3.55
N HIS A 46 26.35 0.95 -2.46
CA HIS A 46 27.36 0.87 -1.40
C HIS A 46 28.69 0.27 -1.88
N LEU A 47 28.66 -0.59 -2.90
CA LEU A 47 29.84 -1.19 -3.53
C LEU A 47 30.50 -0.29 -4.58
N LYS A 48 30.05 0.96 -4.74
CA LYS A 48 30.53 1.93 -5.75
C LYS A 48 30.36 1.46 -7.21
N MET A 49 29.43 0.53 -7.46
CA MET A 49 29.09 0.07 -8.80
C MET A 49 27.89 0.88 -9.34
N GLU A 50 28.16 2.13 -9.73
CA GLU A 50 27.12 3.12 -10.08
C GLU A 50 26.27 2.70 -11.29
N THR A 51 26.88 2.06 -12.30
CA THR A 51 26.18 1.60 -13.50
C THR A 51 25.12 0.56 -13.16
N ILE A 52 25.46 -0.44 -12.34
CA ILE A 52 24.53 -1.51 -11.96
C ILE A 52 23.46 -0.98 -11.02
N SER A 53 23.83 -0.10 -10.08
CA SER A 53 22.86 0.54 -9.19
C SER A 53 21.82 1.35 -9.96
N THR A 54 22.25 2.11 -10.98
CA THR A 54 21.36 2.90 -11.84
C THR A 54 20.42 2.00 -12.66
N MET A 55 20.96 0.93 -13.25
CA MET A 55 20.13 -0.05 -13.99
C MET A 55 19.08 -0.70 -13.08
N LEU A 56 19.45 -1.10 -11.86
CA LEU A 56 18.54 -1.67 -10.87
C LEU A 56 17.50 -0.66 -10.39
N PHE A 57 17.86 0.63 -10.27
CA PHE A 57 16.93 1.69 -9.90
C PHE A 57 15.87 1.95 -10.99
N VAL A 58 16.27 1.90 -12.27
CA VAL A 58 15.34 1.98 -13.40
C VAL A 58 14.42 0.74 -13.43
N ALA A 59 14.98 -0.46 -13.26
CA ALA A 59 14.21 -1.71 -13.18
C ALA A 59 13.23 -1.72 -11.98
N PHE A 60 13.65 -1.17 -10.84
CA PHE A 60 12.80 -0.94 -9.68
C PHE A 60 11.64 0.02 -10.02
N THR A 61 11.91 1.13 -10.70
CA THR A 61 10.86 2.11 -11.05
C THR A 61 9.81 1.49 -11.98
N LEU A 62 10.24 0.73 -12.98
CA LEU A 62 9.34 0.04 -13.90
C LEU A 62 8.53 -1.06 -13.19
N SER A 63 9.19 -1.90 -12.39
CA SER A 63 8.51 -2.97 -11.65
C SER A 63 7.53 -2.43 -10.61
N PHE A 64 7.85 -1.31 -9.95
CA PHE A 64 6.95 -0.60 -9.05
C PHE A 64 5.68 -0.15 -9.78
N PHE A 65 5.81 0.49 -10.94
CA PHE A 65 4.68 0.95 -11.74
C PHE A 65 3.77 -0.20 -12.15
N LEU A 66 4.34 -1.28 -12.71
CA LEU A 66 3.57 -2.43 -13.18
C LEU A 66 2.86 -3.18 -12.04
N MET A 67 3.60 -3.55 -11.00
CA MET A 67 3.07 -4.43 -9.95
C MET A 67 2.13 -3.69 -8.99
N ARG A 68 2.44 -2.45 -8.64
CA ARG A 68 1.70 -1.72 -7.59
C ARG A 68 0.68 -0.73 -8.15
N LEU A 69 0.94 -0.14 -9.32
CA LEU A 69 0.03 0.88 -9.89
C LEU A 69 -0.92 0.35 -10.97
N LEU A 70 -0.62 -0.80 -11.60
CA LEU A 70 -1.53 -1.46 -12.54
C LEU A 70 -2.14 -2.73 -11.93
N PHE A 71 -1.30 -3.66 -11.47
CA PHE A 71 -1.78 -4.98 -11.07
C PHE A 71 -2.61 -4.96 -9.77
N LEU A 72 -2.17 -4.21 -8.77
CA LEU A 72 -2.88 -4.09 -7.48
C LEU A 72 -4.27 -3.42 -7.60
N PRO A 73 -4.44 -2.24 -8.25
CA PRO A 73 -5.78 -1.68 -8.46
C PRO A 73 -6.64 -2.53 -9.40
N TYR A 74 -6.04 -3.24 -10.36
CA TYR A 74 -6.78 -4.21 -11.17
C TYR A 74 -7.35 -5.37 -10.32
N ILE A 75 -6.59 -5.91 -9.37
CA ILE A 75 -7.08 -6.93 -8.42
C ILE A 75 -8.20 -6.35 -7.57
N ILE A 76 -8.05 -5.12 -7.04
CA ILE A 76 -9.10 -4.46 -6.25
C ILE A 76 -10.36 -4.26 -7.09
N TYR A 77 -10.23 -3.78 -8.32
CA TYR A 77 -11.34 -3.61 -9.25
C TYR A 77 -12.05 -4.94 -9.52
N MET A 78 -11.29 -6.01 -9.78
CA MET A 78 -11.86 -7.35 -9.98
C MET A 78 -12.52 -7.90 -8.71
N ALA A 79 -11.98 -7.61 -7.53
CA ALA A 79 -12.60 -7.97 -6.25
C ALA A 79 -13.85 -7.12 -5.93
N ALA A 80 -13.89 -5.88 -6.40
CA ALA A 80 -15.04 -4.97 -6.28
C ALA A 80 -16.18 -5.35 -7.24
N MET A 81 -15.83 -5.71 -8.49
CA MET A 81 -16.79 -5.99 -9.56
C MET A 81 -17.23 -7.44 -9.66
N ASN A 82 -16.51 -8.41 -9.07
CA ASN A 82 -16.99 -9.80 -8.94
C ASN A 82 -18.09 -9.91 -7.88
N PHE A 83 -19.22 -9.26 -8.17
CA PHE A 83 -20.44 -9.24 -7.40
C PHE A 83 -21.12 -10.62 -7.32
N GLN A 84 -20.72 -11.57 -8.19
CA GLN A 84 -21.56 -12.70 -8.58
C GLN A 84 -21.14 -14.07 -8.03
N GLY A 85 -20.06 -14.18 -7.23
CA GLY A 85 -19.44 -15.48 -6.93
C GLY A 85 -19.55 -16.02 -5.50
N TRP A 86 -19.92 -15.22 -4.51
CA TRP A 86 -19.90 -15.65 -3.10
C TRP A 86 -21.05 -14.97 -2.35
N ASP A 87 -22.04 -15.75 -1.93
CA ASP A 87 -23.19 -15.34 -1.12
C ASP A 87 -22.77 -14.97 0.32
N ASP A 88 -21.83 -14.03 0.47
CA ASP A 88 -21.42 -13.52 1.79
C ASP A 88 -22.35 -12.38 2.22
N PRO A 89 -23.13 -12.55 3.32
CA PRO A 89 -24.05 -11.52 3.79
C PRO A 89 -23.33 -10.22 4.16
N SER A 90 -22.05 -10.28 4.54
CA SER A 90 -21.20 -9.13 4.91
C SER A 90 -21.05 -8.08 3.81
N ARG A 91 -21.42 -8.35 2.55
CA ARG A 91 -21.31 -7.38 1.43
C ARG A 91 -22.40 -6.30 1.42
N TYR A 92 -23.58 -6.59 1.98
CA TYR A 92 -24.78 -5.74 1.83
C TYR A 92 -24.92 -4.64 2.88
N TYR A 93 -24.05 -4.61 3.89
CA TYR A 93 -24.10 -3.62 4.96
C TYR A 93 -22.71 -3.10 5.27
N LEU A 94 -22.62 -1.83 5.65
CA LEU A 94 -21.40 -1.26 6.23
C LEU A 94 -21.35 -1.56 7.75
N PHE A 95 -22.48 -1.31 8.41
CA PHE A 95 -22.71 -1.58 9.83
C PHE A 95 -24.02 -2.33 10.00
N ARG A 96 -24.02 -3.37 10.83
CA ARG A 96 -25.21 -4.13 11.20
C ARG A 96 -25.25 -4.40 12.69
N TYR A 97 -26.41 -4.21 13.30
CA TYR A 97 -26.63 -4.61 14.69
C TYR A 97 -27.02 -6.09 14.76
N VAL A 98 -26.34 -6.87 15.60
CA VAL A 98 -26.62 -8.30 15.85
C VAL A 98 -26.94 -8.48 17.32
N SER A 99 -28.12 -9.04 17.61
CA SER A 99 -28.61 -9.17 18.99
C SER A 99 -27.95 -10.32 19.76
N ASP A 100 -27.47 -11.36 19.08
CA ASP A 100 -27.00 -12.63 19.66
C ASP A 100 -25.49 -12.69 19.95
N SER A 101 -24.78 -11.56 19.89
CA SER A 101 -23.34 -11.51 20.20
C SER A 101 -23.11 -11.68 21.71
N ILE A 102 -22.48 -12.80 22.10
CA ILE A 102 -22.19 -13.17 23.49
C ILE A 102 -20.84 -12.58 23.96
N TYR A 103 -19.92 -12.28 23.03
CA TYR A 103 -18.56 -11.81 23.31
C TYR A 103 -18.36 -10.34 22.88
N PRO A 104 -17.47 -9.56 23.56
CA PRO A 104 -17.26 -8.15 23.24
C PRO A 104 -16.52 -7.92 21.91
N ALA A 105 -15.83 -8.93 21.37
CA ALA A 105 -15.23 -8.89 20.04
C ALA A 105 -15.24 -10.30 19.44
N GLU A 106 -15.87 -10.45 18.28
CA GLU A 106 -15.96 -11.73 17.55
C GLU A 106 -15.83 -11.49 16.05
N VAL A 107 -15.04 -12.32 15.38
CA VAL A 107 -15.01 -12.35 13.91
C VAL A 107 -15.94 -13.47 13.46
N SER A 108 -17.05 -13.08 12.83
CA SER A 108 -18.11 -13.97 12.36
C SER A 108 -18.19 -13.91 10.83
N ASP A 109 -18.93 -14.81 10.20
CA ASP A 109 -19.21 -14.79 8.74
C ASP A 109 -19.91 -13.49 8.30
N TYR A 110 -20.57 -12.81 9.25
CA TYR A 110 -21.19 -11.50 9.06
C TYR A 110 -20.19 -10.32 9.10
N GLY A 111 -18.96 -10.53 9.56
CA GLY A 111 -17.91 -9.51 9.63
C GLY A 111 -17.24 -9.41 11.00
N CYS A 112 -16.60 -8.27 11.26
CA CYS A 112 -15.94 -8.00 12.55
C CYS A 112 -16.95 -7.35 13.50
N CYS A 113 -17.38 -8.09 14.51
CA CYS A 113 -18.34 -7.62 15.50
C CYS A 113 -17.62 -7.08 16.73
N LEU A 114 -17.88 -5.81 17.06
CA LEU A 114 -17.46 -5.18 18.30
C LEU A 114 -18.71 -4.87 19.14
N PHE A 115 -18.79 -5.48 20.32
CA PHE A 115 -19.99 -5.56 21.15
C PHE A 115 -21.17 -6.15 20.38
N ARG A 116 -22.08 -5.31 19.88
CA ARG A 116 -23.29 -5.70 19.13
C ARG A 116 -23.33 -5.09 17.73
N TYR A 117 -22.28 -4.36 17.35
CA TYR A 117 -22.14 -3.74 16.03
C TYR A 117 -21.14 -4.53 15.19
N CYS A 118 -21.61 -5.10 14.09
CA CYS A 118 -20.80 -5.79 13.11
C CYS A 118 -20.46 -4.87 11.95
N VAL A 119 -19.16 -4.74 11.68
CA VAL A 119 -18.61 -4.03 10.53
C VAL A 119 -18.28 -5.04 9.45
N SER A 120 -18.69 -4.75 8.22
CA SER A 120 -18.37 -5.60 7.08
C SER A 120 -16.87 -5.74 6.87
N THR A 121 -16.39 -6.98 6.87
CA THR A 121 -14.98 -7.28 6.61
C THR A 121 -14.57 -6.92 5.19
N TYR A 122 -15.48 -7.09 4.23
CA TYR A 122 -15.27 -6.75 2.84
C TYR A 122 -15.00 -5.25 2.63
N TRP A 123 -15.87 -4.38 3.16
CA TRP A 123 -15.73 -2.94 3.01
C TRP A 123 -14.51 -2.39 3.75
N VAL A 124 -14.19 -2.95 4.92
CA VAL A 124 -12.96 -2.61 5.66
C VAL A 124 -11.72 -3.02 4.87
N LEU A 125 -11.70 -4.23 4.30
CA LEU A 125 -10.59 -4.71 3.49
C LEU A 125 -10.38 -3.83 2.25
N ILE A 126 -11.45 -3.48 1.52
CA ILE A 126 -11.37 -2.58 0.37
C ILE A 126 -10.83 -1.21 0.78
N SER A 127 -11.33 -0.65 1.89
CA SER A 127 -10.86 0.64 2.41
C SER A 127 -9.35 0.63 2.71
N LEU A 128 -8.86 -0.40 3.39
CA LEU A 128 -7.43 -0.57 3.69
C LEU A 128 -6.59 -0.74 2.41
N LEU A 129 -7.08 -1.50 1.43
CA LEU A 129 -6.42 -1.67 0.14
C LEU A 129 -6.37 -0.37 -0.67
N CYS A 130 -7.44 0.43 -0.65
CA CYS A 130 -7.47 1.75 -1.27
C CYS A 130 -6.48 2.71 -0.60
N LEU A 131 -6.40 2.71 0.73
CA LEU A 131 -5.39 3.48 1.47
C LEU A 131 -3.97 3.06 1.05
N LEU A 132 -3.74 1.76 0.92
CA LEU A 132 -2.46 1.22 0.47
C LEU A 132 -2.13 1.69 -0.96
N VAL A 133 -3.10 1.71 -1.89
CA VAL A 133 -2.90 2.27 -3.25
C VAL A 133 -2.55 3.75 -3.19
N ALA A 134 -3.28 4.56 -2.42
CA ALA A 134 -3.02 5.99 -2.29
C ALA A 134 -1.59 6.25 -1.80
N LEU A 135 -1.14 5.46 -0.82
CA LEU A 135 0.23 5.52 -0.32
C LEU A 135 1.24 5.10 -1.41
N HIS A 136 0.96 4.07 -2.21
CA HIS A 136 1.81 3.70 -3.35
C HIS A 136 1.91 4.80 -4.42
N VAL A 137 0.82 5.50 -4.74
CA VAL A 137 0.84 6.66 -5.65
C VAL A 137 1.77 7.74 -5.09
N PHE A 138 1.66 8.04 -3.80
CA PHE A 138 2.53 9.00 -3.13
C PHE A 138 4.02 8.59 -3.20
N TRP A 139 4.34 7.33 -2.91
CA TRP A 139 5.72 6.85 -3.03
C TRP A 139 6.23 6.84 -4.47
N PHE A 140 5.38 6.48 -5.44
CA PHE A 140 5.74 6.51 -6.85
C PHE A 140 6.09 7.93 -7.31
N TYR A 141 5.33 8.92 -6.87
CA TYR A 141 5.65 10.33 -7.11
C TYR A 141 7.05 10.70 -6.58
N LEU A 142 7.41 10.27 -5.37
CA LEU A 142 8.75 10.51 -4.82
C LEU A 142 9.85 9.80 -5.64
N VAL A 143 9.61 8.57 -6.08
CA VAL A 143 10.56 7.82 -6.93
C VAL A 143 10.76 8.53 -8.27
N LEU A 144 9.69 8.99 -8.91
CA LEU A 144 9.78 9.76 -10.15
C LEU A 144 10.51 11.09 -9.96
N LYS A 145 10.26 11.80 -8.85
CA LYS A 145 10.99 13.03 -8.50
C LYS A 145 12.50 12.79 -8.40
N ILE A 146 12.91 11.67 -7.80
CA ILE A 146 14.33 11.29 -7.69
C ILE A 146 14.89 10.92 -9.08
N LEU A 147 14.16 10.12 -9.86
CA LEU A 147 14.58 9.71 -11.21
C LEU A 147 14.75 10.93 -12.14
N ALA A 148 13.81 11.88 -12.11
CA ALA A 148 13.87 13.10 -12.91
C ALA A 148 15.10 13.95 -12.55
N ARG A 149 15.43 14.05 -11.26
CA ARG A 149 16.64 14.73 -10.79
C ARG A 149 17.92 14.02 -11.21
N ALA A 150 17.93 12.68 -11.19
CA ALA A 150 19.07 11.88 -11.65
C ALA A 150 19.33 12.06 -13.15
N ILE A 151 18.28 12.18 -13.97
CA ILE A 151 18.39 12.35 -15.43
C ILE A 151 18.75 13.80 -15.81
N SER A 152 18.23 14.79 -15.09
CA SER A 152 18.41 16.21 -15.45
C SER A 152 19.83 16.74 -15.20
N GLY A 153 20.74 15.94 -14.63
CA GLY A 153 22.15 16.31 -14.40
C GLY A 153 22.33 17.61 -13.60
N THR A 154 21.28 18.11 -12.96
CA THR A 154 21.27 19.41 -12.30
C THR A 154 21.97 19.25 -10.96
N LYS A 155 23.02 20.05 -10.73
CA LYS A 155 23.72 20.15 -9.44
C LYS A 155 22.69 20.17 -8.32
N VAL A 156 22.84 19.22 -7.40
CA VAL A 156 22.08 19.08 -6.15
C VAL A 156 22.23 20.37 -5.35
N SER A 157 21.26 21.29 -5.42
CA SER A 157 20.97 22.16 -4.30
C SER A 157 20.07 21.36 -3.35
N ASP A 158 20.52 21.29 -2.10
CA ASP A 158 19.95 20.51 -1.02
C ASP A 158 18.50 20.96 -0.75
N ILE A 159 17.55 20.03 -0.63
CA ILE A 159 16.13 20.35 -0.32
C ILE A 159 16.00 20.95 1.10
N ARG A 160 17.09 21.03 1.85
CA ARG A 160 17.14 21.74 3.13
C ARG A 160 17.08 23.26 3.01
N GLU A 161 17.34 23.85 1.84
CA GLU A 161 17.40 25.31 1.67
C GLU A 161 16.09 25.95 1.20
N ASP A 162 15.12 25.16 0.71
CA ASP A 162 13.86 25.70 0.19
C ASP A 162 12.96 26.28 1.30
N GLU A 163 13.16 25.91 2.58
CA GLU A 163 12.41 26.50 3.71
C GLU A 163 13.01 27.81 4.24
N GLU A 164 14.29 28.10 3.97
CA GLU A 164 14.96 29.33 4.47
C GLU A 164 14.80 30.53 3.52
N GLY A 165 14.47 30.30 2.24
CA GLY A 165 14.31 31.36 1.23
C GLY A 165 12.96 32.09 1.27
N GLU A 166 11.93 31.50 1.88
CA GLU A 166 10.57 32.07 1.87
C GLU A 166 10.34 33.08 3.02
N HIS A 167 11.20 33.08 4.05
CA HIS A 167 11.15 34.04 5.15
C HIS A 167 11.98 35.32 4.93
N ALA A 168 12.91 35.33 3.97
CA ALA A 168 13.81 36.47 3.75
C ALA A 168 13.25 37.56 2.82
N HIS A 169 12.04 37.37 2.29
CA HIS A 169 11.39 38.32 1.36
C HIS A 169 10.17 39.04 1.95
N ALA A 170 9.94 38.90 3.26
CA ALA A 170 8.76 39.44 3.95
C ALA A 170 9.03 40.62 4.91
N ASP A 171 10.28 41.07 5.07
CA ASP A 171 10.64 42.25 5.88
C ASP A 171 11.41 43.30 5.07
#